data_AF-A0A1F8BCW1-F1
#
_entry.id   AF-A0A1F8BCW1-F1
#
_cell.length_a   1.000
_cell.length_b   1.000
_cell.length_c   1.000
_cell.angle_alpha   90.00
_cell.angle_beta   90.00
_cell.angle_gamma   90.00
#
_symmetry.space_group_name_H-M   'P 1'
#
loop_
_entity.id
_entity.type
_entity.pdbx_description
1 polymer ?
#
loop_
_entity_poly.entity_id
_entity_poly.type
_entity_poly.pdbx_seq_one_letter_code
_entity_poly.pdbx_strand_id
1 'polypeptide(L)' 'MKNLQYKSNDFYLCAICIASGASLISLERGQNKFVTFTLNISPEKAEGIITRHWNRELKVPTRDLVEAINELKTRLYSGV' A
#
# COMPACT_ATOMS: atom_id res chain seq x y z
N MET A 1 20.77 3.21 -9.42
CA MET A 1 19.44 2.75 -9.88
C MET A 1 18.43 3.15 -8.81
N LYS A 2 17.41 3.98 -9.14
CA LYS A 2 16.38 4.32 -8.16
C LYS A 2 15.46 3.12 -8.00
N ASN A 3 15.28 2.64 -6.76
CA ASN A 3 14.34 1.57 -6.46
C ASN A 3 12.92 2.15 -6.62
N LEU A 4 12.16 1.64 -7.59
CA LEU A 4 10.80 2.13 -7.92
C LEU A 4 9.69 1.30 -7.25
N GLN A 5 10.07 0.47 -6.29
CA GLN A 5 9.14 -0.43 -5.61
C GLN A 5 9.29 -0.31 -4.10
N TYR A 6 8.15 -0.30 -3.43
CA TYR A 6 8.05 -0.37 -1.98
C TYR A 6 7.33 -1.66 -1.61
N LYS A 7 7.91 -2.43 -0.69
CA LYS A 7 7.33 -3.69 -0.21
C LYS A 7 6.96 -3.55 1.27
N SER A 8 5.78 -4.01 1.63
CA SER A 8 5.34 -4.07 3.02
C SER A 8 4.34 -5.20 3.22
N ASN A 9 4.27 -5.73 4.43
CA ASN A 9 3.22 -6.66 4.87
C ASN A 9 2.12 -5.96 5.67
N ASP A 10 2.23 -4.64 5.89
CA ASP A 10 1.22 -3.84 6.57
C ASP A 10 0.11 -3.44 5.60
N PHE A 11 -1.06 -4.04 5.80
CA PHE A 11 -2.24 -3.82 4.97
C PHE A 11 -2.67 -2.34 4.92
N TYR A 12 -2.68 -1.65 6.05
CA TYR A 12 -3.22 -0.29 6.13
C TYR A 12 -2.23 0.74 5.60
N LEU A 13 -0.93 0.57 5.85
CA LEU A 13 0.10 1.41 5.24
C LEU A 13 0.09 1.26 3.71
N CYS A 14 -0.11 0.04 3.20
CA CYS A 14 -0.30 -0.17 1.77
C CYS A 14 -1.56 0.53 1.24
N ALA A 15 -2.69 0.43 1.95
CA ALA A 15 -3.93 1.10 1.57
C ALA A 15 -3.76 2.62 1.49
N ILE A 16 -3.06 3.22 2.47
CA ILE A 16 -2.79 4.66 2.52
C ILE A 16 -1.89 5.09 1.36
N CYS A 17 -0.86 4.30 1.05
CA CYS A 17 0.01 4.57 -0.10
C CYS A 17 -0.78 4.51 -1.42
N ILE A 18 -1.66 3.52 -1.59
CA ILE A 18 -2.52 3.41 -2.78
C ILE A 18 -3.48 4.60 -2.89
N ALA A 19 -4.15 4.94 -1.79
CA ALA A 19 -5.05 6.09 -1.73
C ALA A 19 -4.32 7.43 -1.96
N SER A 20 -2.99 7.45 -1.79
CA SER A 20 -2.11 8.60 -2.08
C SER A 20 -1.52 8.55 -3.50
N GLY A 21 -2.00 7.65 -4.36
CA GLY A 21 -1.63 7.56 -5.78
C GLY A 21 -0.62 6.46 -6.13
N ALA A 22 -0.24 5.58 -5.20
CA ALA A 22 0.52 4.38 -5.55
C ALA A 22 -0.38 3.32 -6.19
N SER A 23 0.20 2.33 -6.85
CA SER A 23 -0.54 1.18 -7.41
C SER A 23 0.06 -0.12 -6.94
N LEU A 24 -0.78 -1.12 -6.65
CA LEU A 24 -0.33 -2.47 -6.33
C LEU A 24 0.22 -3.16 -7.60
N ILE A 25 1.47 -3.61 -7.55
CA ILE A 25 2.11 -4.40 -8.62
C ILE A 25 1.85 -5.88 -8.39
N SER A 26 2.15 -6.36 -7.18
CA SER A 26 2.10 -7.78 -6.86
C SER A 26 1.74 -8.03 -5.40
N LEU A 27 1.24 -9.23 -5.16
CA LEU A 27 0.92 -9.76 -3.84
C LEU A 27 1.54 -11.14 -3.73
N GLU A 28 2.45 -11.32 -2.77
CA GLU A 28 3.16 -12.57 -2.54
C GLU A 28 2.70 -13.18 -1.21
N ARG A 29 2.18 -14.42 -1.25
CA ARG A 29 1.79 -15.16 -0.04
C ARG A 29 3.00 -15.96 0.46
N GLY A 30 3.50 -15.63 1.65
CA GLY A 30 4.60 -16.34 2.29
C GLY A 30 4.14 -17.60 3.03
N GLN A 31 5.10 -18.43 3.45
CA GLN A 31 4.85 -19.74 4.08
C GLN A 31 4.13 -19.67 5.45
N ASN A 32 3.98 -18.49 6.06
CA ASN A 32 3.43 -18.28 7.40
C ASN A 32 2.16 -17.42 7.44
N LYS A 33 1.28 -17.52 6.42
CA LYS A 33 0.06 -16.69 6.27
C LYS A 33 0.30 -15.18 6.11
N PHE A 34 1.56 -14.74 6.12
CA PHE A 34 1.91 -13.36 5.80
C PHE A 34 1.77 -13.10 4.31
N VAL A 35 1.32 -11.90 4.00
CA VAL A 35 1.18 -11.42 2.64
C VAL A 35 2.03 -10.18 2.49
N THR A 36 2.89 -10.18 1.47
CA THR A 36 3.73 -9.03 1.12
C THR A 36 3.14 -8.36 -0.10
N PHE A 37 2.84 -7.07 0.03
CA PHE A 37 2.37 -6.21 -1.03
C PHE A 37 3.55 -5.46 -1.65
N THR A 38 3.64 -5.46 -2.97
CA THR A 38 4.62 -4.64 -3.71
C THR A 38 3.90 -3.51 -4.42
N LEU A 39 4.27 -2.28 -4.11
CA LEU A 39 3.66 -1.07 -4.68
C LEU A 39 4.62 -0.41 -5.69
N ASN A 40 4.06 0.19 -6.74
CA ASN A 40 4.78 0.97 -7.76
C ASN A 40 5.09 2.39 -7.27
N ILE A 41 5.92 2.48 -6.24
CA ILE A 41 6.33 3.75 -5.64
C ILE A 41 7.74 3.58 -5.07
N SER A 42 8.58 4.63 -5.13
CA SER A 42 9.90 4.56 -4.51
C SER A 42 9.77 4.48 -2.97
N PRO A 43 10.69 3.78 -2.29
CA PRO A 43 10.69 3.72 -0.82
C PRO A 43 10.67 5.10 -0.15
N GLU A 44 11.46 6.05 -0.65
CA GLU A 44 11.50 7.44 -0.16
C GLU A 44 10.13 8.13 -0.19
N LYS A 45 9.36 7.93 -1.27
CA LYS A 45 8.02 8.50 -1.40
C LYS A 45 7.02 7.81 -0.49
N ALA A 46 7.09 6.48 -0.38
CA ALA A 46 6.25 5.71 0.53
C ALA A 46 6.49 6.14 1.99
N GLU A 47 7.75 6.26 2.40
CA GLU A 47 8.13 6.73 3.73
C GLU A 47 7.63 8.15 4.01
N GLY A 48 7.72 9.05 3.03
CA GLY A 48 7.15 10.40 3.14
C GLY A 48 5.63 10.40 3.35
N ILE A 49 4.90 9.53 2.64
CA ILE A 49 3.44 9.37 2.82
C ILE A 49 3.13 8.84 4.22
N ILE A 50 3.81 7.77 4.64
CA ILE A 50 3.63 7.12 5.93
C ILE A 50 3.92 8.09 7.08
N THR A 51 5.01 8.84 6.99
CA THR A 51 5.38 9.85 7.99
C THR A 51 4.30 10.91 8.13
N ARG A 52 3.82 11.46 7.01
CA ARG A 52 2.72 12.45 7.02
C ARG A 52 1.42 11.87 7.57
N HIS A 53 1.15 10.59 7.33
CA HIS A 53 -0.02 9.91 7.90
C HIS A 53 0.06 9.87 9.43
N TRP A 54 1.19 9.41 9.97
CA TRP A 54 1.41 9.35 11.42
C TRP A 54 1.37 10.73 12.09
N ASN A 55 1.88 11.75 11.41
CA ASN A 55 1.82 13.14 11.88
C ASN A 55 0.44 13.79 11.71
N ARG A 56 -0.55 13.10 11.14
CA ARG A 56 -1.89 13.64 10.81
C ARG A 56 -1.87 14.80 9.81
N GLU A 57 -0.85 14.85 8.96
CA GLU A 57 -0.62 15.87 7.93
C GLU A 57 -1.00 15.39 6.52
N LEU A 58 -1.23 14.08 6.37
CA LEU A 58 -1.67 13.49 5.12
C LEU A 58 -3.18 13.72 4.96
N LYS A 59 -3.54 14.49 3.93
CA LYS A 59 -4.93 14.68 3.52
C LYS A 59 -5.23 13.71 2.39
N VAL A 60 -6.09 12.74 2.67
CA VAL A 60 -6.60 11.78 1.68
C VAL A 60 -8.12 11.84 1.73
N PRO A 61 -8.82 11.94 0.60
CA PRO A 61 -10.27 11.78 0.58
C PRO A 61 -10.66 10.43 1.19
N THR A 62 -11.63 10.41 2.11
CA THR A 62 -12.09 9.18 2.76
C THR A 62 -12.52 8.12 1.74
N ARG A 63 -13.12 8.56 0.63
CA ARG A 63 -13.52 7.68 -0.47
C ARG A 63 -12.34 6.90 -1.04
N ASP A 64 -11.25 7.58 -1.38
CA ASP A 64 -10.06 6.97 -1.98
C ASP A 64 -9.43 5.94 -1.04
N LEU A 65 -9.43 6.22 0.27
CA LEU A 65 -8.96 5.27 1.28
C LEU A 65 -9.85 4.02 1.35
N VAL A 66 -11.17 4.18 1.33
CA VAL A 66 -12.11 3.06 1.34
C VAL A 66 -11.99 2.23 0.06
N GLU A 67 -11.85 2.87 -1.10
CA GLU A 67 -11.63 2.20 -2.38
C GLU A 67 -10.31 1.41 -2.37
N ALA A 68 -9.21 1.99 -1.87
CA ALA A 68 -7.93 1.30 -1.72
C ALA A 68 -7.99 0.08 -0.79
N ILE A 69 -8.71 0.20 0.34
CA ILE A 69 -8.93 -0.94 1.26
C ILE A 69 -9.71 -2.05 0.56
N ASN A 70 -10.76 -1.71 -0.18
CA ASN A 70 -11.57 -2.69 -0.90
C ASN A 70 -10.79 -3.36 -2.03
N GLU A 71 -9.96 -2.60 -2.76
CA GLU A 71 -9.05 -3.14 -3.78
C GLU A 71 -8.10 -4.17 -3.15
N LEU A 72 -7.41 -3.81 -2.06
CA LEU A 72 -6.46 -4.70 -1.40
C LEU A 72 -7.15 -5.95 -0.82
N LYS A 73 -8.32 -5.81 -0.18
CA LYS A 73 -9.12 -6.97 0.28
C LYS A 73 -9.50 -7.87 -0.88
N THR A 74 -9.97 -7.28 -1.98
CA THR A 74 -10.33 -8.03 -3.18
C THR A 74 -9.14 -8.86 -3.64
N ARG A 75 -7.96 -8.26 -3.85
CA ARG A 75 -6.73 -8.99 -4.23
C ARG A 75 -6.31 -10.05 -3.22
N LEU A 76 -6.47 -9.77 -1.93
CA LEU A 76 -6.11 -10.70 -0.85
C LEU A 76 -7.01 -11.94 -0.80
N TYR A 77 -8.28 -11.84 -1.19
CA TYR A 77 -9.23 -12.96 -1.10
C TYR A 77 -9.61 -13.56 -2.46
N SER A 78 -9.49 -12.80 -3.56
CA SER A 78 -9.86 -13.28 -4.89
C SER A 78 -8.86 -14.28 -5.45
N GLY A 79 -7.58 -14.23 -5.04
CA GLY A 79 -6.55 -15.17 -5.53
C GLY A 79 -6.29 -15.11 -7.04
N VAL A 80 -6.84 -14.10 -7.73
CA VAL A 80 -6.62 -13.78 -9.14
C VAL A 80 -5.68 -12.58 -9.26
#